data_AF-A0A8T6DTV2-F1
#
_entry.id   AF-A0A8T6DTV2-F1
#
_cell.length_a   1.000
_cell.length_b   1.000
_cell.length_c   1.000
_cell.angle_alpha   90.00
_cell.angle_beta   90.00
_cell.angle_gamma   90.00
#
_symmetry.space_group_name_H-M   'P 1'
#
loop_
_entity.id
_entity.type
_entity.pdbx_description
1 polymer ?
#
loop_
_entity_poly.entity_id
_entity_poly.type
_entity_poly.pdbx_seq_one_letter_code
_entity_poly.pdbx_strand_id
1 'polypeptide(L)'
;MGLTMSIRGSSARSCERDVMGEPRFQQRTAFNDAHPFSIVPYPRTMPPHQHGVSVSVNEHIRYGPDEPCPLPLALGVAVQYVLLILPPTVLVVILTVRASDQDDGYLTWAVFAAFIINAIITTIQAVRLWRFGCGLAVVTGPTIQFVAVTALAVSQGGPALLATLLVVSSLFQFAVAAWLPVLRRIITPLVAGTVLMVIAATIIPVVFDSLVDVPEGKPPESGPLVAGVTLAVSAALALRASGMWRVWSALISLGVGCVVAALFGIYDYQRVIDAPWFGIPDLRFPGLDLAFGEEFWTLLPTFAILTLVLALKGISDNVIIQNASQRRQRAIDFRQVQGAVGANSIGMLLAGIA
;
A
#
# COMPACT_ATOMS: atom_id res chain seq x y z
N MET A 1 9.97 42.68 -48.08
CA MET A 1 9.77 44.08 -47.63
C MET A 1 9.84 44.09 -46.11
N GLY A 2 11.01 44.43 -45.59
CA GLY A 2 11.22 44.58 -44.16
C GLY A 2 10.82 45.97 -43.67
N LEU A 3 10.48 46.05 -42.40
CA LEU A 3 10.56 47.29 -41.62
C LEU A 3 10.89 46.93 -40.17
N THR A 4 12.16 47.15 -39.87
CA THR A 4 12.81 47.25 -38.57
C THR A 4 12.49 48.59 -37.91
N MET A 5 12.15 48.59 -36.61
CA MET A 5 12.34 49.73 -35.68
C MET A 5 11.95 49.24 -34.27
N SER A 6 12.59 49.51 -33.14
CA SER A 6 13.88 50.12 -32.76
C SER A 6 14.06 49.79 -31.27
N ILE A 7 15.30 49.48 -30.90
CA ILE A 7 15.76 49.21 -29.53
C ILE A 7 15.94 50.55 -28.79
N ARG A 8 15.48 50.64 -27.54
CA ARG A 8 15.98 51.63 -26.58
C ARG A 8 16.24 50.98 -25.23
N GLY A 9 17.52 50.68 -24.98
CA GLY A 9 18.06 50.38 -23.66
C GLY A 9 18.51 51.66 -22.95
N SER A 10 18.37 51.67 -21.62
CA SER A 10 18.98 52.55 -20.60
C SER A 10 18.13 52.35 -19.34
N SER A 11 18.61 52.01 -18.15
CA SER A 11 19.91 52.24 -17.54
C SER A 11 20.06 51.24 -16.38
N ALA A 12 21.16 50.49 -16.36
CA ALA A 12 21.70 49.89 -15.15
C ALA A 12 22.38 50.99 -14.33
N ARG A 13 22.03 51.11 -13.04
CA ARG A 13 22.92 51.67 -12.02
C ARG A 13 22.50 51.22 -10.61
N SER A 14 23.41 50.46 -10.00
CA SER A 14 23.84 50.56 -8.61
C SER A 14 22.89 50.13 -7.49
N CYS A 15 23.09 48.90 -6.99
CA CYS A 15 23.18 48.67 -5.55
C CYS A 15 23.94 47.35 -5.29
N GLU A 16 25.27 47.44 -5.31
CA GLU A 16 26.17 46.39 -4.85
C GLU A 16 27.01 47.00 -3.73
N ARG A 17 26.57 46.75 -2.49
CA ARG A 17 27.37 46.62 -1.26
C ARG A 17 26.44 46.58 -0.04
N ASP A 18 26.17 45.37 0.43
CA ASP A 18 26.41 45.05 1.84
C ASP A 18 26.87 43.60 1.90
N VAL A 19 28.19 43.47 2.04
CA VAL A 19 28.91 42.23 2.34
C VAL A 19 28.86 42.06 3.85
N MET A 20 28.55 40.83 4.30
CA MET A 20 28.96 40.17 5.56
C MET A 20 27.78 39.52 6.28
N GLY A 21 27.66 38.20 6.12
CA GLY A 21 26.76 37.39 6.94
C GLY A 21 26.45 36.03 6.33
N GLU A 22 27.46 35.20 6.05
CA GLU A 22 27.22 33.77 5.81
C GLU A 22 26.43 33.18 6.99
N PRO A 23 25.29 32.50 6.78
CA PRO A 23 24.79 31.59 7.79
C PRO A 23 25.69 30.35 7.75
N ARG A 24 26.73 30.34 8.58
CA ARG A 24 27.44 29.10 8.93
C ARG A 24 26.38 28.07 9.32
N PHE A 25 26.27 27.01 8.52
CA PHE A 25 25.61 25.77 8.92
C PHE A 25 26.43 25.16 10.06
N GLN A 26 26.21 25.68 11.26
CA GLN A 26 26.83 25.17 12.47
C GLN A 26 26.02 23.94 12.90
N GLN A 27 26.38 22.80 12.31
CA GLN A 27 26.11 21.46 12.85
C GLN A 27 26.68 21.43 14.28
N ARG A 28 25.88 21.83 15.26
CA ARG A 28 26.14 21.49 16.66
C ARG A 28 25.80 20.02 16.85
N THR A 29 26.85 19.23 16.88
CA THR A 29 26.92 17.90 17.49
C THR A 29 26.37 17.93 18.91
N ALA A 30 25.09 17.61 19.07
CA ALA A 30 24.59 16.95 20.28
C ALA A 30 24.59 15.45 19.99
N PHE A 31 25.80 14.91 19.81
CA PHE A 31 26.11 13.49 19.73
C PHE A 31 26.90 13.16 20.99
N ASN A 32 26.19 12.96 22.09
CA ASN A 32 26.56 12.05 23.15
C ASN A 32 25.36 11.99 24.11
N ASP A 33 25.05 10.79 24.58
CA ASP A 33 24.05 10.48 25.62
C ASP A 33 22.59 10.36 25.13
N ALA A 34 22.34 9.35 24.30
CA ALA A 34 21.00 8.81 24.10
C ALA A 34 21.00 7.30 24.39
N HIS A 35 20.63 6.93 25.62
CA HIS A 35 20.17 5.57 25.94
C HIS A 35 18.85 5.28 25.20
N PRO A 36 18.57 4.02 24.82
CA PRO A 36 17.40 3.65 24.00
C PRO A 36 16.02 3.80 24.69
N PHE A 37 15.92 4.47 25.85
CA PHE A 37 14.70 4.55 26.66
C PHE A 37 14.42 5.91 27.33
N SER A 38 15.07 7.02 26.94
CA SER A 38 14.77 8.32 27.56
C SER A 38 13.57 9.04 26.92
N ILE A 39 12.56 9.31 27.75
CA ILE A 39 11.45 10.22 27.45
C ILE A 39 12.01 11.63 27.40
N VAL A 40 12.07 12.26 26.22
CA VAL A 40 12.36 13.69 26.10
C VAL A 40 11.07 14.47 26.35
N PRO A 41 10.93 15.22 27.47
CA PRO A 41 9.76 16.06 27.68
C PRO A 41 9.76 17.23 26.69
N TYR A 42 8.62 17.46 26.04
CA TYR A 42 8.43 18.56 25.10
C TYR A 42 8.43 19.90 25.86
N PRO A 43 9.19 20.92 25.43
CA PRO A 43 9.13 22.24 26.05
C PRO A 43 7.74 22.86 25.79
N ARG A 44 7.03 23.23 26.86
CA ARG A 44 5.66 23.80 26.86
C ARG A 44 5.57 25.26 26.36
N THR A 45 6.62 25.82 25.79
CA THR A 45 6.65 27.22 25.36
C THR A 45 6.94 27.31 23.87
N MET A 46 5.91 27.68 23.10
CA MET A 46 6.06 28.04 21.69
C MET A 46 6.99 29.26 21.55
N PRO A 47 7.97 29.26 20.63
CA PRO A 47 8.67 30.49 20.28
C PRO A 47 7.70 31.46 19.56
N PRO A 48 7.87 32.78 19.74
CA PRO A 48 6.96 33.77 19.18
C PRO A 48 6.97 33.75 17.65
N HIS A 49 5.78 33.94 17.08
CA HIS A 49 5.48 33.93 15.64
C HIS A 49 6.46 34.79 14.83
N GLN A 50 7.35 34.14 14.08
CA GLN A 50 7.99 34.78 12.93
C GLN A 50 7.00 34.81 11.76
N HIS A 51 6.75 36.02 11.27
CA HIS A 51 5.88 36.32 10.14
C HIS A 51 6.42 35.71 8.84
N GLY A 52 5.54 35.14 8.01
CA GLY A 52 5.77 35.07 6.56
C GLY A 52 5.77 33.72 5.84
N VAL A 53 5.44 32.58 6.47
CA VAL A 53 5.15 31.35 5.72
C VAL A 53 3.64 31.14 5.69
N SER A 54 3.01 31.48 4.56
CA SER A 54 1.63 31.07 4.29
C SER A 54 1.59 29.54 4.30
N VAL A 55 1.18 28.95 5.42
CA VAL A 55 0.95 27.51 5.46
C VAL A 55 -0.23 27.25 4.52
N SER A 56 0.01 26.56 3.42
CA SER A 56 -1.04 26.19 2.48
C SER A 56 -2.08 25.36 3.23
N VAL A 57 -3.26 25.94 3.41
CA VAL A 57 -4.42 25.24 3.96
C VAL A 57 -5.08 24.53 2.79
N ASN A 58 -5.23 23.22 2.88
CA ASN A 58 -5.95 22.47 1.87
C ASN A 58 -7.45 22.62 2.13
N GLU A 59 -8.05 23.62 1.50
CA GLU A 59 -9.49 23.96 1.64
C GLU A 59 -10.42 22.84 1.12
N HIS A 60 -9.90 21.88 0.35
CA HIS A 60 -10.66 20.75 -0.17
C HIS A 60 -10.95 19.64 0.85
N ILE A 61 -10.32 19.65 2.04
CA ILE A 61 -10.52 18.60 3.06
C ILE A 61 -11.71 18.95 3.95
N ARG A 62 -12.85 18.30 3.68
CA ARG A 62 -14.13 18.56 4.37
C ARG A 62 -14.20 18.01 5.81
N TYR A 63 -13.53 16.91 6.11
CA TYR A 63 -13.44 16.34 7.46
C TYR A 63 -11.99 15.93 7.75
N GLY A 64 -11.47 16.35 8.90
CA GLY A 64 -10.18 15.87 9.41
C GLY A 64 -10.27 14.46 10.02
N PRO A 65 -9.15 13.75 10.23
CA PRO A 65 -9.15 12.38 10.78
C PRO A 65 -9.83 12.26 12.14
N ASP A 66 -9.67 13.26 13.01
CA ASP A 66 -10.23 13.27 14.37
C ASP A 66 -11.60 13.97 14.44
N GLU A 67 -12.16 14.42 13.31
CA GLU A 67 -13.41 15.18 13.29
C GLU A 67 -14.63 14.24 13.19
N PRO A 68 -15.67 14.45 14.02
CA PRO A 68 -16.87 13.64 13.95
C PRO A 68 -17.59 13.88 12.61
N CYS A 69 -17.71 12.81 11.83
CA CYS A 69 -18.43 12.79 10.57
C CYS A 69 -19.89 12.33 10.82
N PRO A 70 -20.90 12.90 10.14
CA PRO A 70 -22.27 12.40 10.22
C PRO A 70 -22.31 10.92 9.80
N LEU A 71 -22.96 10.08 10.62
CA LEU A 71 -23.07 8.63 10.41
C LEU A 71 -23.38 8.18 8.98
N PRO A 72 -24.34 8.77 8.23
CA PRO A 72 -24.63 8.32 6.87
C PRO A 72 -23.46 8.56 5.90
N LEU A 73 -22.70 9.65 6.10
CA LEU A 73 -21.52 9.94 5.28
C LEU A 73 -20.37 8.99 5.63
N ALA A 74 -20.15 8.74 6.93
CA ALA A 74 -19.14 7.78 7.38
C ALA A 74 -19.41 6.37 6.84
N LEU A 75 -20.68 5.92 6.88
CA LEU A 75 -21.10 4.63 6.35
C LEU A 75 -20.92 4.58 4.82
N GLY A 76 -21.31 5.63 4.11
CA GLY A 76 -21.14 5.70 2.65
C GLY A 76 -19.67 5.62 2.23
N VAL A 77 -18.77 6.33 2.93
CA VAL A 77 -17.33 6.27 2.68
C VAL A 77 -16.77 4.89 3.05
N ALA A 78 -17.22 4.28 4.15
CA ALA A 78 -16.80 2.93 4.54
C ALA A 78 -17.18 1.90 3.48
N VAL A 79 -18.42 1.93 2.96
CA VAL A 79 -18.87 1.06 1.88
C VAL A 79 -18.04 1.28 0.61
N GLN A 80 -17.79 2.54 0.24
CA GLN A 80 -16.91 2.85 -0.89
C GLN A 80 -15.51 2.26 -0.71
N TYR A 81 -14.95 2.38 0.49
CA TYR A 81 -13.62 1.88 0.81
C TYR A 81 -13.54 0.35 0.70
N VAL A 82 -14.56 -0.35 1.23
CA VAL A 82 -14.68 -1.81 1.11
C VAL A 82 -14.77 -2.22 -0.36
N LEU A 83 -15.62 -1.56 -1.15
CA LEU A 83 -15.76 -1.88 -2.57
C LEU A 83 -14.43 -1.69 -3.32
N LEU A 84 -13.64 -0.67 -3.00
CA LEU A 84 -12.36 -0.41 -3.66
C LEU A 84 -11.26 -1.42 -3.28
N ILE A 85 -11.27 -1.97 -2.07
CA ILE A 85 -10.26 -2.94 -1.64
C ILE A 85 -10.59 -4.40 -2.00
N LEU A 86 -11.87 -4.72 -2.20
CA LEU A 86 -12.32 -6.07 -2.53
C LEU A 86 -11.61 -6.63 -3.79
N PRO A 87 -11.65 -5.99 -4.98
CA PRO A 87 -11.02 -6.54 -6.18
C PRO A 87 -9.50 -6.79 -6.07
N PRO A 88 -8.66 -5.82 -5.62
CA PRO A 88 -7.22 -6.05 -5.54
C PRO A 88 -6.87 -7.12 -4.50
N THR A 89 -7.63 -7.25 -3.42
CA THR A 89 -7.41 -8.30 -2.41
C THR A 89 -7.68 -9.68 -2.99
N VAL A 90 -8.85 -9.86 -3.65
CA VAL A 90 -9.20 -11.12 -4.31
C VAL A 90 -8.19 -11.48 -5.38
N LEU A 91 -7.78 -10.51 -6.20
CA LEU A 91 -6.80 -10.73 -7.26
C LEU A 91 -5.49 -11.29 -6.71
N VAL A 92 -4.91 -10.69 -5.68
CA VAL A 92 -3.64 -11.16 -5.09
C VAL A 92 -3.79 -12.60 -4.57
N VAL A 93 -4.88 -12.90 -3.87
CA VAL A 93 -5.10 -14.24 -3.32
C VAL A 93 -5.25 -15.27 -4.43
N ILE A 94 -6.04 -14.99 -5.47
CA ILE A 94 -6.18 -15.87 -6.63
C ILE A 94 -4.82 -16.12 -7.28
N LEU A 95 -4.04 -15.08 -7.53
CA LEU A 95 -2.71 -15.20 -8.14
C LEU A 95 -1.79 -16.07 -7.29
N THR A 96 -1.75 -15.87 -5.97
CA THR A 96 -0.94 -16.69 -5.05
C THR A 96 -1.39 -18.17 -5.08
N VAL A 97 -2.68 -18.43 -4.98
CA VAL A 97 -3.24 -19.79 -4.90
C VAL A 97 -3.02 -20.54 -6.22
N ARG A 98 -3.28 -19.90 -7.35
CA ARG A 98 -3.07 -20.48 -8.69
C ARG A 98 -1.61 -20.72 -8.99
N ALA A 99 -0.72 -19.80 -8.60
CA ALA A 99 0.72 -20.01 -8.74
C ALA A 99 1.25 -21.17 -7.89
N SER A 100 0.52 -21.55 -6.84
CA SER A 100 0.86 -22.67 -5.94
C SER A 100 0.22 -24.01 -6.34
N ASP A 101 -0.49 -24.04 -7.47
CA ASP A 101 -1.26 -25.18 -7.99
C ASP A 101 -2.20 -25.83 -6.95
N GLN A 102 -2.84 -24.99 -6.14
CA GLN A 102 -3.76 -25.43 -5.09
C GLN A 102 -5.21 -25.48 -5.59
N ASP A 103 -6.01 -26.35 -4.94
CA ASP A 103 -7.41 -26.59 -5.27
C ASP A 103 -8.32 -25.38 -4.99
N ASP A 104 -9.48 -25.35 -5.64
CA ASP A 104 -10.52 -24.32 -5.51
C ASP A 104 -11.08 -24.25 -4.08
N GLY A 105 -11.06 -25.37 -3.34
CA GLY A 105 -11.39 -25.39 -1.92
C GLY A 105 -10.43 -24.56 -1.07
N TYR A 106 -9.12 -24.66 -1.33
CA TYR A 106 -8.10 -23.85 -0.67
C TYR A 106 -8.20 -22.38 -1.07
N LEU A 107 -8.52 -22.10 -2.35
CA LEU A 107 -8.77 -20.73 -2.83
C LEU A 107 -9.87 -20.03 -2.03
N THR A 108 -11.02 -20.69 -1.90
CA THR A 108 -12.18 -20.14 -1.18
C THR A 108 -11.81 -19.84 0.26
N TRP A 109 -11.16 -20.79 0.94
CA TRP A 109 -10.67 -20.62 2.30
C TRP A 109 -9.69 -19.44 2.43
N ALA A 110 -8.69 -19.36 1.54
CA ALA A 110 -7.67 -18.32 1.58
C ALA A 110 -8.25 -16.91 1.37
N VAL A 111 -9.26 -16.78 0.50
CA VAL A 111 -9.97 -15.50 0.28
C VAL A 111 -10.70 -15.06 1.56
N PHE A 112 -11.42 -15.98 2.21
CA PHE A 112 -12.09 -15.67 3.49
C PHE A 112 -11.10 -15.31 4.60
N ALA A 113 -10.04 -16.10 4.78
CA ALA A 113 -8.99 -15.83 5.76
C ALA A 113 -8.33 -14.46 5.52
N ALA A 114 -7.99 -14.16 4.26
CA ALA A 114 -7.39 -12.88 3.89
C ALA A 114 -8.29 -11.68 4.21
N PHE A 115 -9.61 -11.79 4.00
CA PHE A 115 -10.54 -10.71 4.35
C PHE A 115 -10.72 -10.52 5.86
N ILE A 116 -10.79 -11.60 6.62
CA ILE A 116 -10.86 -11.53 8.09
C ILE A 116 -9.59 -10.85 8.63
N ILE A 117 -8.42 -11.28 8.17
CA ILE A 117 -7.14 -10.71 8.58
C ILE A 117 -7.03 -9.24 8.16
N ASN A 118 -7.38 -8.90 6.92
CA ASN A 118 -7.39 -7.52 6.43
C ASN A 118 -8.33 -6.63 7.27
N ALA A 119 -9.52 -7.11 7.64
CA ALA A 119 -10.45 -6.39 8.50
C ALA A 119 -9.86 -6.14 9.90
N ILE A 120 -9.22 -7.15 10.50
CA ILE A 120 -8.54 -7.03 11.80
C ILE A 120 -7.41 -6.01 11.73
N ILE A 121 -6.52 -6.09 10.73
CA ILE A 121 -5.38 -5.18 10.59
C ILE A 121 -5.86 -3.75 10.34
N THR A 122 -6.82 -3.57 9.43
CA THR A 122 -7.39 -2.25 9.12
C THR A 122 -8.04 -1.63 10.36
N THR A 123 -8.68 -2.44 11.20
CA THR A 123 -9.22 -1.97 12.48
C THR A 123 -8.09 -1.54 13.41
N ILE A 124 -7.03 -2.34 13.57
CA ILE A 124 -5.85 -2.01 14.39
C ILE A 124 -5.17 -0.72 13.89
N GLN A 125 -5.07 -0.53 12.56
CA GLN A 125 -4.54 0.67 11.92
C GLN A 125 -5.33 1.92 12.34
N ALA A 126 -6.66 1.82 12.32
CA ALA A 126 -7.57 2.93 12.62
C ALA A 126 -7.65 3.24 14.12
N VAL A 127 -7.85 2.24 14.99
CA VAL A 127 -8.06 2.47 16.45
C VAL A 127 -6.77 2.69 17.23
N ARG A 128 -5.62 2.41 16.61
CA ARG A 128 -4.28 2.48 17.21
C ARG A 128 -4.20 1.69 18.52
N LEU A 129 -4.10 0.37 18.40
CA LEU A 129 -3.93 -0.52 19.55
C LEU A 129 -2.53 -0.34 20.16
N TRP A 130 -2.44 0.42 21.25
CA TRP A 130 -1.21 0.70 22.01
C TRP A 130 -0.13 1.42 21.18
N ARG A 131 0.86 0.67 20.68
CA ARG A 131 1.96 1.17 19.84
C ARG A 131 1.79 0.76 18.38
N PHE A 132 0.78 -0.03 18.06
CA PHE A 132 0.49 -0.52 16.72
C PHE A 132 -0.65 0.28 16.10
N GLY A 133 -0.58 0.48 14.80
CA GLY A 133 -1.47 1.33 14.01
C GLY A 133 -1.01 2.79 13.93
N CYS A 134 -1.47 3.46 12.87
CA CYS A 134 -1.18 4.88 12.63
C CYS A 134 -2.24 5.82 13.22
N GLY A 135 -3.43 5.33 13.58
CA GLY A 135 -4.56 6.18 13.95
C GLY A 135 -5.23 6.85 12.74
N LEU A 136 -5.01 6.31 11.54
CA LEU A 136 -5.61 6.77 10.29
C LEU A 136 -6.29 5.61 9.59
N ALA A 137 -7.24 5.91 8.71
CA ALA A 137 -7.90 4.91 7.87
C ALA A 137 -6.93 4.41 6.78
N VAL A 138 -6.04 3.51 7.17
CA VAL A 138 -5.08 2.84 6.28
C VAL A 138 -5.52 1.39 6.14
N VAL A 139 -5.84 1.01 4.91
CA VAL A 139 -6.20 -0.37 4.59
C VAL A 139 -4.97 -1.16 4.20
N THR A 140 -4.87 -2.36 4.74
CA THR A 140 -3.72 -3.24 4.55
C THR A 140 -4.17 -4.60 4.13
N GLY A 141 -3.87 -4.94 2.88
CA GLY A 141 -4.19 -6.23 2.30
C GLY A 141 -2.95 -7.03 1.90
N PRO A 142 -3.15 -8.24 1.37
CA PRO A 142 -2.08 -9.01 0.77
C PRO A 142 -1.44 -8.22 -0.38
N THR A 143 -0.14 -8.42 -0.60
CA THR A 143 0.63 -7.66 -1.59
C THR A 143 1.15 -8.56 -2.71
N ILE A 144 1.04 -8.06 -3.94
CA ILE A 144 1.43 -8.80 -5.16
C ILE A 144 2.91 -9.23 -5.12
N GLN A 145 3.75 -8.49 -4.41
CA GLN A 145 5.18 -8.74 -4.27
C GLN A 145 5.50 -10.13 -3.71
N PHE A 146 4.60 -10.68 -2.90
CA PHE A 146 4.80 -11.97 -2.27
C PHE A 146 4.35 -13.14 -3.14
N VAL A 147 3.51 -12.93 -4.17
CA VAL A 147 2.86 -13.98 -4.97
C VAL A 147 3.83 -15.08 -5.41
N ALA A 148 4.89 -14.71 -6.14
CA ALA A 148 5.84 -15.67 -6.69
C ALA A 148 6.61 -16.43 -5.60
N VAL A 149 7.02 -15.75 -4.53
CA VAL A 149 7.83 -16.35 -3.47
C VAL A 149 6.98 -17.23 -2.55
N THR A 150 5.72 -16.84 -2.31
CA THR A 150 4.77 -17.68 -1.59
C THR A 150 4.41 -18.93 -2.37
N ALA A 151 4.26 -18.83 -3.69
CA ALA A 151 4.04 -19.98 -4.55
C ALA A 151 5.22 -20.96 -4.53
N LEU A 152 6.43 -20.44 -4.62
CA LEU A 152 7.64 -21.24 -4.50
C LEU A 152 7.72 -21.95 -3.14
N ALA A 153 7.44 -21.25 -2.04
CA ALA A 153 7.43 -21.83 -0.70
C ALA A 153 6.42 -22.98 -0.57
N VAL A 154 5.20 -22.81 -1.09
CA VAL A 154 4.17 -23.85 -1.07
C VAL A 154 4.56 -25.03 -1.96
N SER A 155 5.18 -24.79 -3.12
CA SER A 155 5.59 -25.87 -4.03
C SER A 155 6.74 -26.72 -3.50
N GLN A 156 7.64 -26.15 -2.68
CA GLN A 156 8.80 -26.86 -2.13
C GLN A 156 8.48 -27.58 -0.82
N GLY A 157 7.96 -26.84 0.18
CA GLY A 157 7.73 -27.36 1.53
C GLY A 157 6.28 -27.30 2.00
N GLY A 158 5.34 -27.04 1.09
CA GLY A 158 3.91 -27.00 1.39
C GLY A 158 3.46 -25.77 2.19
N PRO A 159 2.16 -25.72 2.53
CA PRO A 159 1.59 -24.60 3.29
C PRO A 159 2.20 -24.41 4.69
N ALA A 160 2.72 -25.47 5.31
CA ALA A 160 3.37 -25.40 6.63
C ALA A 160 4.72 -24.68 6.60
N LEU A 161 5.50 -24.85 5.52
CA LEU A 161 6.75 -24.09 5.33
C LEU A 161 6.44 -22.60 5.10
N LEU A 162 5.44 -22.30 4.26
CA LEU A 162 4.98 -20.92 4.04
C LEU A 162 4.57 -20.26 5.37
N ALA A 163 3.79 -20.96 6.19
CA ALA A 163 3.36 -20.49 7.50
C ALA A 163 4.56 -20.12 8.38
N THR A 164 5.56 -21.00 8.51
CA THR A 164 6.79 -20.71 9.26
C THR A 164 7.56 -19.51 8.69
N LEU A 165 7.74 -19.44 7.36
CA LEU A 165 8.42 -18.33 6.70
C LEU A 165 7.72 -16.99 6.94
N LEU A 166 6.38 -16.96 6.92
CA LEU A 166 5.60 -15.77 7.23
C LEU A 166 5.73 -15.34 8.69
N VAL A 167 5.71 -16.29 9.63
CA VAL A 167 5.91 -16.02 11.06
C VAL A 167 7.30 -15.43 11.30
N VAL A 168 8.36 -16.06 10.77
CA VAL A 168 9.75 -15.58 10.92
C VAL A 168 9.94 -14.23 10.25
N SER A 169 9.38 -14.04 9.05
CA SER A 169 9.38 -12.75 8.35
C SER A 169 8.66 -11.67 9.14
N SER A 170 7.53 -11.98 9.76
CA SER A 170 6.80 -11.03 10.61
C SER A 170 7.66 -10.58 11.80
N LEU A 171 8.36 -11.49 12.46
CA LEU A 171 9.31 -11.16 13.53
C LEU A 171 10.44 -10.26 13.04
N PHE A 172 11.00 -10.56 11.86
CA PHE A 172 11.98 -9.68 11.22
C PHE A 172 11.39 -8.29 10.95
N GLN A 173 10.15 -8.20 10.46
CA GLN A 173 9.46 -6.94 10.22
C GLN A 173 9.23 -6.14 11.50
N PHE A 174 8.90 -6.80 12.62
CA PHE A 174 8.81 -6.13 13.92
C PHE A 174 10.15 -5.50 14.32
N ALA A 175 11.27 -6.17 14.05
CA ALA A 175 12.60 -5.61 14.29
C ALA A 175 12.88 -4.40 13.39
N VAL A 176 12.53 -4.48 12.10
CA VAL A 176 12.62 -3.34 11.16
C VAL A 176 11.76 -2.16 11.64
N ALA A 177 10.53 -2.43 12.08
CA ALA A 177 9.64 -1.42 12.65
C ALA A 177 10.26 -0.77 13.91
N ALA A 178 10.89 -1.54 14.79
CA ALA A 178 11.58 -1.00 15.96
C ALA A 178 12.74 -0.05 15.58
N TRP A 179 13.47 -0.37 14.51
CA TRP A 179 14.63 0.41 14.02
C TRP A 179 14.29 1.51 13.00
N LEU A 180 13.01 1.74 12.74
CA LEU A 180 12.54 2.79 11.83
C LEU A 180 13.18 4.19 12.05
N PRO A 181 13.38 4.66 13.30
CA PRO A 181 13.98 5.97 13.54
C PRO A 181 15.43 6.11 13.04
N VAL A 182 16.13 4.98 12.88
CA VAL A 182 17.49 4.92 12.32
C VAL A 182 17.41 4.75 10.80
N LEU A 183 16.53 3.86 10.33
CA LEU A 183 16.35 3.54 8.91
C LEU A 183 15.87 4.73 8.08
N ARG A 184 15.15 5.68 8.69
CA ARG A 184 14.67 6.91 8.01
C ARG A 184 15.76 7.77 7.37
N ARG A 185 17.03 7.62 7.77
CA ARG A 185 18.15 8.33 7.10
C ARG A 185 18.46 7.75 5.73
N ILE A 186 18.15 6.47 5.52
CA ILE A 186 18.38 5.72 4.28
C ILE A 186 17.15 5.82 3.38
N ILE A 187 15.96 5.84 3.98
CA ILE A 187 14.67 5.89 3.27
C ILE A 187 14.37 7.34 2.88
N THR A 188 15.05 7.80 1.83
CA THR A 188 14.71 9.07 1.19
C THR A 188 13.46 8.89 0.29
N PRO A 189 12.70 9.96 0.00
CA PRO A 189 11.59 9.90 -0.96
C PRO A 189 12.00 9.33 -2.32
N LEU A 190 13.26 9.52 -2.71
CA LEU A 190 13.85 8.95 -3.92
C LEU A 190 13.85 7.42 -3.88
N VAL A 191 14.34 6.82 -2.78
CA VAL A 191 14.38 5.36 -2.61
C VAL A 191 12.99 4.76 -2.56
N ALA A 192 12.07 5.42 -1.85
CA ALA A 192 10.66 5.02 -1.83
C ALA A 192 10.07 4.99 -3.24
N GLY A 193 10.28 6.05 -4.02
CA GLY A 193 9.79 6.15 -5.39
C GLY A 193 10.40 5.10 -6.32
N THR A 194 11.71 4.85 -6.25
CA THR A 194 12.36 3.83 -7.09
C THR A 194 11.88 2.43 -6.75
N VAL A 195 11.73 2.09 -5.47
CA VAL A 195 11.19 0.80 -5.04
C VAL A 195 9.76 0.60 -5.54
N LEU A 196 8.90 1.63 -5.45
CA LEU A 196 7.55 1.57 -5.99
C LEU A 196 7.53 1.36 -7.51
N MET A 197 8.45 1.98 -8.25
CA MET A 197 8.57 1.77 -9.70
C MET A 197 9.04 0.36 -10.04
N VAL A 198 9.98 -0.20 -9.28
CA VAL A 198 10.42 -1.60 -9.46
C VAL A 198 9.27 -2.55 -9.18
N ILE A 199 8.52 -2.36 -8.09
CA ILE A 199 7.32 -3.16 -7.79
C ILE A 199 6.31 -3.10 -8.94
N ALA A 200 6.06 -1.91 -9.49
CA ALA A 200 5.15 -1.78 -10.63
C ALA A 200 5.67 -2.54 -11.87
N ALA A 201 6.98 -2.45 -12.15
CA ALA A 201 7.61 -3.12 -13.28
C ALA A 201 7.59 -4.65 -13.15
N THR A 202 7.78 -5.21 -11.96
CA THR A 202 7.76 -6.66 -11.74
C THR A 202 6.38 -7.28 -11.90
N ILE A 203 5.31 -6.49 -11.81
CA ILE A 203 3.93 -6.95 -11.96
C ILE A 203 3.49 -7.00 -13.43
N ILE A 204 4.15 -6.24 -14.32
CA ILE A 204 3.85 -6.21 -15.76
C ILE A 204 3.71 -7.61 -16.36
N PRO A 205 4.67 -8.55 -16.22
CA PRO A 205 4.55 -9.88 -16.84
C PRO A 205 3.31 -10.64 -16.34
N VAL A 206 3.07 -10.63 -15.03
CA VAL A 206 1.89 -11.28 -14.41
C VAL A 206 0.58 -10.73 -14.99
N VAL A 207 0.52 -9.42 -15.21
CA VAL A 207 -0.65 -8.79 -15.84
C VAL A 207 -0.80 -9.26 -17.28
N PHE A 208 0.27 -9.24 -18.09
CA PHE A 208 0.22 -9.65 -19.49
C PHE A 208 -0.18 -11.11 -19.67
N ASP A 209 0.35 -12.01 -18.84
CA ASP A 209 -0.03 -13.43 -18.85
C ASP A 209 -1.53 -13.59 -18.54
N SER A 210 -2.07 -12.77 -17.64
CA SER A 210 -3.51 -12.75 -17.31
C SER A 210 -4.39 -12.15 -18.43
N LEU A 211 -3.85 -11.39 -19.39
CA LEU A 211 -4.62 -10.82 -20.51
C LEU A 211 -4.92 -11.85 -21.61
N VAL A 212 -4.02 -12.82 -21.76
CA VAL A 212 -4.10 -13.86 -22.80
C VAL A 212 -4.70 -15.16 -22.27
N ASP A 213 -4.84 -15.29 -20.95
CA ASP A 213 -5.51 -16.40 -20.31
C ASP A 213 -7.01 -16.39 -20.63
N VAL A 214 -7.46 -17.43 -21.34
CA VAL A 214 -8.84 -17.59 -21.79
C VAL A 214 -9.28 -19.02 -21.49
N PRO A 215 -10.44 -19.22 -20.83
CA PRO A 215 -10.95 -20.56 -20.56
C PRO A 215 -11.10 -21.42 -21.82
N GLU A 216 -10.84 -22.72 -21.68
CA GLU A 216 -10.95 -23.67 -22.78
C GLU A 216 -12.33 -23.62 -23.45
N GLY A 217 -12.34 -23.64 -24.79
CA GLY A 217 -13.57 -23.60 -25.58
C GLY A 217 -14.18 -22.20 -25.78
N LYS A 218 -13.48 -21.13 -25.39
CA LYS A 218 -13.88 -19.74 -25.66
C LYS A 218 -13.01 -19.09 -26.77
N PRO A 219 -13.52 -18.05 -27.45
CA PRO A 219 -12.73 -17.36 -28.47
C PRO A 219 -11.43 -16.81 -27.87
N PRO A 220 -10.24 -17.10 -28.42
CA PRO A 220 -8.96 -16.66 -27.86
C PRO A 220 -8.82 -15.12 -27.87
N GLU A 221 -9.55 -14.44 -28.76
CA GLU A 221 -9.63 -12.98 -28.82
C GLU A 221 -10.41 -12.36 -27.65
N SER A 222 -11.21 -13.15 -26.92
CA SER A 222 -12.06 -12.65 -25.85
C SER A 222 -11.27 -12.07 -24.67
N GLY A 223 -10.16 -12.70 -24.26
CA GLY A 223 -9.28 -12.19 -23.19
C GLY A 223 -8.70 -10.82 -23.51
N PRO A 224 -7.94 -10.67 -24.62
CA PRO A 224 -7.37 -9.40 -25.03
C PRO A 224 -8.42 -8.30 -25.27
N LEU A 225 -9.60 -8.64 -25.81
CA LEU A 225 -10.68 -7.68 -26.02
C LEU A 225 -11.30 -7.20 -24.70
N VAL A 226 -11.63 -8.11 -23.79
CA VAL A 226 -12.16 -7.76 -22.46
C VAL A 226 -11.17 -6.84 -21.75
N ALA A 227 -9.89 -7.21 -21.74
CA ALA A 227 -8.89 -6.43 -21.03
C ALA A 227 -8.60 -5.10 -21.72
N GLY A 228 -8.56 -5.06 -23.06
CA GLY A 228 -8.40 -3.84 -23.84
C GLY A 228 -9.53 -2.84 -23.58
N VAL A 229 -10.78 -3.30 -23.56
CA VAL A 229 -11.94 -2.45 -23.22
C VAL A 229 -11.87 -1.98 -21.77
N THR A 230 -11.56 -2.87 -20.83
CA THR A 230 -11.41 -2.54 -19.40
C THR A 230 -10.34 -1.46 -19.20
N LEU A 231 -9.17 -1.61 -19.83
CA LEU A 231 -8.07 -0.65 -19.78
C LEU A 231 -8.44 0.67 -20.45
N ALA A 232 -9.10 0.66 -21.60
CA ALA A 232 -9.54 1.86 -22.29
C ALA A 232 -10.52 2.68 -21.43
N VAL A 233 -11.49 2.02 -20.79
CA VAL A 233 -12.44 2.66 -19.87
C VAL A 233 -11.73 3.18 -18.63
N SER A 234 -10.84 2.37 -18.03
CA SER A 234 -10.05 2.77 -16.87
C SER A 234 -9.21 4.02 -17.16
N ALA A 235 -8.48 4.04 -18.28
CA ALA A 235 -7.67 5.18 -18.70
C ALA A 235 -8.54 6.41 -19.02
N ALA A 236 -9.65 6.24 -19.73
CA ALA A 236 -10.55 7.34 -20.04
C ALA A 236 -11.11 8.00 -18.78
N LEU A 237 -11.57 7.21 -17.81
CA LEU A 237 -12.08 7.72 -16.54
C LEU A 237 -10.97 8.30 -15.66
N ALA A 238 -9.82 7.64 -15.56
CA ALA A 238 -8.71 8.12 -14.74
C ALA A 238 -8.14 9.47 -15.24
N LEU A 239 -8.12 9.69 -16.56
CA LEU A 239 -7.57 10.90 -17.18
C LEU A 239 -8.59 12.03 -17.35
N ARG A 240 -9.87 11.72 -17.61
CA ARG A 240 -10.88 12.74 -17.93
C ARG A 240 -11.92 12.98 -16.84
N ALA A 241 -12.15 12.03 -15.95
CA ALA A 241 -13.16 12.20 -14.91
C ALA A 241 -12.66 13.13 -13.79
N SER A 242 -13.57 13.91 -13.22
CA SER A 242 -13.30 14.81 -12.09
C SER A 242 -14.09 14.41 -10.85
N GLY A 243 -13.56 14.74 -9.67
CA GLY A 243 -14.21 14.51 -8.38
C GLY A 243 -14.52 13.03 -8.10
N MET A 244 -15.78 12.74 -7.76
CA MET A 244 -16.24 11.42 -7.33
C MET A 244 -16.06 10.35 -8.41
N TRP A 245 -16.31 10.67 -9.68
CA TRP A 245 -16.19 9.73 -10.80
C TRP A 245 -14.78 9.17 -10.97
N ARG A 246 -13.76 9.96 -10.60
CA ARG A 246 -12.36 9.51 -10.63
C ARG A 246 -12.06 8.49 -9.53
N VAL A 247 -12.73 8.56 -8.38
CA VAL A 247 -12.57 7.57 -7.30
C VAL A 247 -13.22 6.24 -7.67
N TRP A 248 -14.38 6.28 -8.35
CA TRP A 248 -15.08 5.09 -8.82
C TRP A 248 -14.53 4.50 -10.12
N SER A 249 -13.52 5.12 -10.73
CA SER A 249 -13.03 4.73 -12.07
C SER A 249 -12.62 3.26 -12.12
N ALA A 250 -11.91 2.78 -11.11
CA ALA A 250 -11.44 1.39 -11.02
C ALA A 250 -12.60 0.38 -10.96
N LEU A 251 -13.66 0.71 -10.21
CA LEU A 251 -14.84 -0.15 -10.08
C LEU A 251 -15.72 -0.12 -11.32
N ILE A 252 -15.90 1.04 -11.94
CA ILE A 252 -16.64 1.17 -13.19
C ILE A 252 -15.93 0.41 -14.30
N SER A 253 -14.61 0.55 -14.43
CA SER A 253 -13.85 -0.19 -15.44
C SER A 253 -13.93 -1.69 -15.23
N LEU A 254 -13.86 -2.16 -13.97
CA LEU A 254 -14.03 -3.57 -13.64
C LEU A 254 -15.43 -4.06 -14.04
N GLY A 255 -16.48 -3.31 -13.69
CA GLY A 255 -17.85 -3.64 -14.05
C GLY A 255 -18.07 -3.72 -15.56
N VAL A 256 -17.51 -2.78 -16.33
CA VAL A 256 -17.58 -2.82 -17.80
C VAL A 256 -16.83 -4.04 -18.34
N GLY A 257 -15.64 -4.33 -17.82
CA GLY A 257 -14.89 -5.54 -18.17
C GLY A 257 -15.70 -6.81 -17.93
N CYS A 258 -16.35 -6.90 -16.77
CA CYS A 258 -17.22 -8.02 -16.43
C CYS A 258 -18.41 -8.15 -17.38
N VAL A 259 -19.07 -7.05 -17.76
CA VAL A 259 -20.16 -7.09 -18.74
C VAL A 259 -19.68 -7.61 -20.09
N VAL A 260 -18.53 -7.15 -20.57
CA VAL A 260 -17.94 -7.65 -21.83
C VAL A 260 -17.61 -9.14 -21.72
N ALA A 261 -17.03 -9.59 -20.60
CA ALA A 261 -16.75 -11.00 -20.37
C ALA A 261 -18.02 -11.87 -20.34
N ALA A 262 -19.14 -11.33 -19.82
CA ALA A 262 -20.43 -12.00 -19.84
C ALA A 262 -20.96 -12.20 -21.26
N LEU A 263 -20.75 -11.23 -22.17
CA LEU A 263 -21.17 -11.34 -23.57
C LEU A 263 -20.41 -12.46 -24.32
N PHE A 264 -19.17 -12.72 -23.95
CA PHE A 264 -18.39 -13.86 -24.45
C PHE A 264 -18.73 -15.18 -23.75
N GLY A 265 -19.60 -15.15 -22.73
CA GLY A 265 -20.02 -16.34 -21.98
C GLY A 265 -18.88 -16.99 -21.20
N ILE A 266 -17.88 -16.22 -20.76
CA ILE A 266 -16.69 -16.73 -20.05
C ILE A 266 -17.05 -17.19 -18.62
N TYR A 267 -18.17 -16.70 -18.07
CA TYR A 267 -18.58 -17.01 -16.71
C TYR A 267 -19.17 -18.41 -16.53
N ASP A 268 -18.66 -19.09 -15.50
CA ASP A 268 -19.29 -20.25 -14.89
C ASP A 268 -20.24 -19.79 -13.77
N TYR A 269 -21.53 -19.66 -14.10
CA TYR A 269 -22.56 -19.26 -13.14
C TYR A 269 -22.93 -20.37 -12.16
N GLN A 270 -22.58 -21.63 -12.47
CA GLN A 270 -22.99 -22.78 -11.68
C GLN A 270 -22.34 -22.75 -10.30
N ARG A 271 -21.06 -22.38 -10.25
CA ARG A 271 -20.32 -22.13 -9.00
C ARG A 271 -20.97 -21.10 -8.07
N VAL A 272 -21.65 -20.10 -8.62
CA VAL A 272 -22.34 -19.05 -7.84
C VAL A 272 -23.67 -19.58 -7.30
N ILE A 273 -24.36 -20.41 -8.08
CA ILE A 273 -25.64 -21.03 -7.68
C ILE A 273 -25.43 -22.07 -6.59
N ASP A 274 -24.35 -22.85 -6.70
CA ASP A 274 -24.01 -23.92 -5.75
C ASP A 274 -23.37 -23.39 -4.44
N ALA A 275 -23.00 -22.11 -4.41
CA ALA A 275 -22.36 -21.50 -3.24
C ALA A 275 -23.37 -21.31 -2.07
N PRO A 276 -22.98 -21.66 -0.83
CA PRO A 276 -23.84 -21.45 0.33
C PRO A 276 -23.98 -19.96 0.65
N TRP A 277 -25.18 -19.54 1.07
CA TRP A 277 -25.46 -18.16 1.52
C TRP A 277 -24.63 -17.74 2.74
N PHE A 278 -24.27 -18.69 3.60
CA PHE A 278 -23.39 -18.49 4.75
C PHE A 278 -22.28 -19.54 4.71
N GLY A 279 -21.03 -19.07 4.60
CA GLY A 279 -19.83 -19.89 4.70
C GLY A 279 -18.98 -19.43 5.89
N ILE A 280 -18.58 -20.37 6.73
CA ILE A 280 -17.54 -20.15 7.73
C ILE A 280 -16.28 -20.83 7.17
N PRO A 281 -15.12 -20.15 7.12
CA PRO A 281 -13.90 -20.79 6.67
C PRO A 281 -13.58 -21.97 7.59
N ASP A 282 -13.36 -23.16 7.02
CA ASP A 282 -12.81 -24.29 7.77
C ASP A 282 -11.49 -23.82 8.42
N LEU A 283 -11.35 -23.89 9.73
CA LEU A 283 -10.06 -23.63 10.39
C LEU A 283 -9.10 -24.79 10.10
N ARG A 284 -8.52 -24.81 8.89
CA ARG A 284 -7.45 -25.74 8.51
C ARG A 284 -6.12 -25.06 8.76
N PHE A 285 -5.67 -25.07 10.01
CA PHE A 285 -4.32 -24.64 10.33
C PHE A 285 -3.34 -25.65 9.72
N PRO A 286 -2.50 -25.26 8.73
CA PRO A 286 -1.60 -26.19 8.06
C PRO A 286 -0.46 -26.70 8.96
N GLY A 287 -0.33 -26.16 10.18
CA GLY A 287 0.79 -26.43 11.07
C GLY A 287 1.96 -25.50 10.78
N LEU A 288 2.95 -25.52 11.69
CA LEU A 288 4.25 -24.88 11.46
C LEU A 288 5.26 -25.97 11.16
N ASP A 289 5.93 -25.86 10.02
CA ASP A 289 7.13 -26.65 9.79
C ASP A 289 8.28 -26.07 10.62
N LEU A 290 8.62 -26.73 11.72
CA LEU A 290 9.73 -26.36 12.61
C LEU A 290 10.99 -27.20 12.33
N ALA A 291 11.02 -27.97 11.24
CA ALA A 291 12.18 -28.78 10.87
C ALA A 291 13.35 -27.93 10.35
N PHE A 292 13.12 -26.65 9.99
CA PHE A 292 14.14 -25.71 9.50
C PHE A 292 15.08 -26.34 8.45
N GLY A 293 14.49 -27.05 7.47
CA GLY A 293 15.21 -27.76 6.42
C GLY A 293 15.95 -26.83 5.45
N GLU A 294 16.59 -27.43 4.43
CA GLU A 294 17.35 -26.67 3.43
C GLU A 294 16.48 -25.63 2.72
N GLU A 295 15.24 -25.97 2.37
CA GLU A 295 14.26 -25.10 1.72
C GLU A 295 13.92 -23.85 2.54
N PHE A 296 13.86 -23.98 3.87
CA PHE A 296 13.65 -22.84 4.75
C PHE A 296 14.81 -21.85 4.66
N TRP A 297 16.05 -22.37 4.71
CA TRP A 297 17.25 -21.53 4.67
C TRP A 297 17.50 -20.89 3.30
N THR A 298 17.08 -21.53 2.20
CA THR A 298 17.21 -20.96 0.86
C THR A 298 16.17 -19.86 0.60
N LEU A 299 14.94 -20.01 1.12
CA LEU A 299 13.86 -19.05 0.90
C LEU A 299 13.87 -17.88 1.90
N LEU A 300 14.39 -18.07 3.12
CA LEU A 300 14.41 -17.05 4.17
C LEU A 300 15.04 -15.71 3.72
N PRO A 301 16.19 -15.66 3.03
CA PRO A 301 16.76 -14.39 2.57
C PRO A 301 15.83 -13.62 1.62
N THR A 302 15.16 -14.33 0.72
CA THR A 302 14.20 -13.75 -0.22
C THR A 302 13.00 -13.16 0.52
N PHE A 303 12.44 -13.91 1.47
CA PHE A 303 11.37 -13.45 2.35
C PHE A 303 11.78 -12.24 3.20
N ALA A 304 12.99 -12.24 3.75
CA ALA A 304 13.52 -11.11 4.52
C ALA A 304 13.64 -9.83 3.66
N ILE A 305 14.15 -9.96 2.43
CA ILE A 305 14.26 -8.84 1.49
C ILE A 305 12.87 -8.31 1.12
N LEU A 306 11.93 -9.18 0.75
CA LEU A 306 10.55 -8.77 0.42
C LEU A 306 9.84 -8.11 1.59
N THR A 307 10.11 -8.60 2.80
CA THR A 307 9.57 -8.02 4.04
C THR A 307 10.12 -6.62 4.27
N LEU A 308 11.41 -6.41 4.02
CA LEU A 308 12.00 -5.06 4.03
C LEU A 308 11.36 -4.15 2.97
N VAL A 309 11.15 -4.64 1.75
CA VAL A 309 10.45 -3.90 0.69
C VAL A 309 9.02 -3.54 1.11
N LEU A 310 8.31 -4.46 1.77
CA LEU A 310 6.99 -4.22 2.34
C LEU A 310 7.03 -3.14 3.44
N ALA A 311 8.09 -3.10 4.25
CA ALA A 311 8.29 -2.03 5.24
C ALA A 311 8.41 -0.67 4.55
N LEU A 312 9.27 -0.60 3.52
CA LEU A 312 9.49 0.61 2.71
C LEU A 312 8.20 1.11 2.07
N LYS A 313 7.42 0.20 1.48
CA LYS A 313 6.10 0.51 0.94
C LYS A 313 5.16 1.03 2.03
N GLY A 314 5.06 0.33 3.16
CA GLY A 314 4.22 0.73 4.28
C GLY A 314 4.56 2.13 4.80
N ILE A 315 5.85 2.47 4.90
CA ILE A 315 6.31 3.81 5.26
C ILE A 315 5.84 4.84 4.24
N SER A 316 6.04 4.56 2.96
CA SER A 316 5.69 5.46 1.86
C SER A 316 4.19 5.75 1.83
N ASP A 317 3.36 4.71 1.91
CA ASP A 317 1.91 4.83 1.90
C ASP A 317 1.42 5.66 3.11
N ASN A 318 1.99 5.41 4.29
CA ASN A 318 1.60 6.15 5.50
C ASN A 318 2.03 7.63 5.46
N VAL A 319 3.19 7.94 4.89
CA VAL A 319 3.63 9.33 4.71
C VAL A 319 2.70 10.07 3.74
N ILE A 320 2.30 9.43 2.64
CA ILE A 320 1.38 10.01 1.66
C ILE A 320 0.00 10.23 2.29
N ILE A 321 -0.53 9.22 3.00
CA ILE A 321 -1.85 9.31 3.64
C ILE A 321 -1.85 10.38 4.73
N GLN A 322 -0.80 10.49 5.55
CA GLN A 322 -0.67 11.58 6.53
C GLN A 322 -0.71 12.96 5.86
N ASN A 323 0.05 13.14 4.77
CA ASN A 323 0.07 14.40 4.02
C ASN A 323 -1.27 14.71 3.35
N ALA A 324 -1.97 13.69 2.83
CA ALA A 324 -3.25 13.85 2.15
C ALA A 324 -4.41 14.09 3.11
N SER A 325 -4.31 13.59 4.35
CA SER A 325 -5.38 13.66 5.34
C SER A 325 -5.36 14.92 6.20
N GLN A 326 -4.25 15.67 6.21
CA GLN A 326 -4.11 16.86 7.04
C GLN A 326 -4.46 18.15 6.29
N ARG A 327 -5.40 18.92 6.86
CA ARG A 327 -5.78 20.27 6.36
C ARG A 327 -4.62 21.25 6.33
N ARG A 328 -3.73 21.15 7.32
CA ARG A 328 -2.54 21.99 7.45
C ARG A 328 -1.33 21.08 7.39
N GLN A 329 -0.41 21.36 6.47
CA GLN A 329 0.85 20.59 6.38
C GLN A 329 1.59 20.67 7.72
N ARG A 330 1.73 19.52 8.40
CA ARG A 330 2.57 19.35 9.59
C ARG A 330 3.73 18.43 9.26
N ALA A 331 4.75 18.43 10.12
CA ALA A 331 5.81 17.44 10.06
C ALA A 331 5.21 16.04 10.22
N ILE A 332 5.69 15.08 9.42
CA ILE A 332 5.30 13.67 9.47
C ILE A 332 5.52 13.11 10.88
N ASP A 333 4.48 12.47 11.42
CA ASP A 333 4.58 11.77 12.70
C ASP A 333 5.08 10.35 12.46
N PHE A 334 6.40 10.18 12.62
CA PHE A 334 7.06 8.89 12.46
C PHE A 334 6.62 7.85 13.50
N ARG A 335 6.02 8.24 14.63
CA ARG A 335 5.48 7.25 15.58
C ARG A 335 4.25 6.55 15.02
N GLN A 336 3.44 7.28 14.26
CA GLN A 336 2.28 6.71 13.55
C GLN A 336 2.74 5.80 12.40
N VAL A 337 3.76 6.22 11.65
CA VAL A 337 4.37 5.38 10.59
C VAL A 337 4.95 4.09 11.18
N GLN A 338 5.67 4.19 12.30
CA GLN A 338 6.21 3.03 13.01
C GLN A 338 5.11 2.09 13.48
N GLY A 339 4.02 2.64 14.04
CA GLY A 339 2.86 1.85 14.44
C GLY A 339 2.19 1.14 13.27
N ALA A 340 2.10 1.78 12.10
CA ALA A 340 1.54 1.16 10.90
C ALA A 340 2.38 -0.02 10.39
N VAL A 341 3.71 0.13 10.33
CA VAL A 341 4.61 -0.97 9.95
C VAL A 341 4.46 -2.13 10.95
N GLY A 342 4.37 -1.84 12.26
CA GLY A 342 4.13 -2.87 13.26
C GLY A 342 2.75 -3.55 13.14
N ALA A 343 1.69 -2.81 12.78
CA ALA A 343 0.38 -3.40 12.51
C ALA A 343 0.39 -4.32 11.28
N ASN A 344 1.15 -3.96 10.25
CA ASN A 344 1.38 -4.83 9.10
C ASN A 344 2.11 -6.12 9.50
N SER A 345 3.09 -6.06 10.42
CA SER A 345 3.73 -7.26 10.98
C SER A 345 2.73 -8.17 11.69
N ILE A 346 1.81 -7.62 12.50
CA ILE A 346 0.72 -8.41 13.11
C ILE A 346 -0.08 -9.12 12.02
N GLY A 347 -0.38 -8.42 10.93
CA GLY A 347 -1.06 -9.01 9.78
C GLY A 347 -0.36 -10.20 9.15
N MET A 348 0.95 -10.07 8.91
CA MET A 348 1.78 -11.16 8.41
C MET A 348 1.86 -12.32 9.40
N LEU A 349 1.89 -12.02 10.71
CA LEU A 349 1.88 -13.05 11.75
C LEU A 349 0.57 -13.83 11.71
N LEU A 350 -0.56 -13.12 11.66
CA LEU A 350 -1.90 -13.70 11.57
C LEU A 350 -2.05 -14.56 10.31
N ALA A 351 -1.52 -14.10 9.17
CA ALA A 351 -1.53 -14.86 7.92
C ALA A 351 -0.65 -16.12 8.00
N GLY A 352 0.43 -16.11 8.78
CA GLY A 352 1.26 -17.29 9.02
C GLY A 352 0.65 -18.29 10.00
N ILE A 353 -0.29 -17.87 10.87
CA ILE A 353 -0.91 -18.76 11.87
C ILE A 353 -2.36 -19.16 11.54
N ALA A 354 -2.92 -18.64 10.45
CA ALA A 354 -4.27 -18.95 9.97
C ALA A 354 -4.23 -20.15 9.04
#